data_AF-A0A929H342-F1
#
_entry.id   AF-A0A929H342-F1
#
_cell.length_a   1.000
_cell.length_b   1.000
_cell.length_c   1.000
_cell.angle_alpha   90.00
_cell.angle_beta   90.00
_cell.angle_gamma   90.00
#
_symmetry.space_group_name_H-M   'P 1'
#
loop_
_entity.id
_entity.type
_entity.pdbx_description
1 polymer ?
#
loop_
_entity_poly.entity_id
_entity_poly.type
_entity_poly.pdbx_seq_one_letter_code
_entity_poly.pdbx_strand_id
1 'polypeptide(L)'
;MKIKIVWVMPVLIAGLIIYGCSPRSKYESRLNHELASGVRYDSLFLGLYLGMPEKDFYTHCWMLNREGLIKQGPSNMTVEYELKDELKYPAIMHYYPEFVQGKIFEIPVRFIYNGWTPWNKKLSSDNLELDVLKWYETVYGNGFIKVKHPERGIAYVRVDGNRRITIFKEDDLHVWAVFTDMLVKRDLNDSTSKAGII
;
A
#
# COMPACT_ATOMS: atom_id res chain seq x y z
N MET A 1 69.39 -32.33 15.37
CA MET A 1 68.69 -32.49 14.07
C MET A 1 67.21 -32.21 14.30
N LYS A 2 66.61 -31.33 13.49
CA LYS A 2 65.37 -30.57 13.78
C LYS A 2 64.11 -31.44 13.65
N ILE A 3 63.29 -31.53 14.70
CA ILE A 3 61.93 -32.09 14.65
C ILE A 3 60.97 -30.91 14.41
N LYS A 4 60.27 -30.93 13.27
CA LYS A 4 59.30 -29.90 12.89
C LYS A 4 58.00 -30.11 13.66
N ILE A 5 57.64 -29.15 14.50
CA ILE A 5 56.31 -29.04 15.11
C ILE A 5 55.38 -28.48 14.04
N VAL A 6 54.49 -29.32 13.51
CA VAL A 6 53.40 -28.88 12.63
C VAL A 6 52.29 -28.33 13.53
N TRP A 7 52.08 -27.02 13.43
CA TRP A 7 50.97 -26.31 14.05
C TRP A 7 49.65 -26.81 13.46
N VAL A 8 48.82 -27.45 14.28
CA VAL A 8 47.41 -27.70 13.96
C VAL A 8 46.70 -26.35 14.09
N MET A 9 46.47 -25.70 12.94
CA MET A 9 45.64 -24.51 12.85
C MET A 9 44.22 -24.85 13.34
N PRO A 10 43.63 -24.14 14.31
CA PRO A 10 42.22 -24.26 14.56
C PRO A 10 41.51 -23.57 13.40
N VAL A 11 40.82 -24.36 12.57
CA VAL A 11 39.91 -23.86 11.55
C VAL A 11 38.80 -23.11 12.27
N LEU A 12 38.93 -21.78 12.30
CA LEU A 12 37.85 -20.86 12.65
C LEU A 12 36.79 -21.03 11.56
N ILE A 13 35.81 -21.90 11.82
CA ILE A 13 34.57 -21.96 11.05
C ILE A 13 33.85 -20.65 11.38
N ALA A 14 34.19 -19.59 10.65
CA ALA A 14 33.36 -18.41 10.52
C ALA A 14 32.07 -18.88 9.82
N GLY A 15 31.10 -19.31 10.63
CA GLY A 15 29.72 -19.48 10.21
C GLY A 15 29.20 -18.12 9.78
N LEU A 16 29.41 -17.79 8.51
CA LEU A 16 28.68 -16.74 7.81
C LEU A 16 27.22 -17.16 7.86
N ILE A 17 26.52 -16.66 8.87
CA ILE A 17 25.06 -16.66 8.92
C ILE A 17 24.65 -15.81 7.71
N ILE A 18 24.32 -16.50 6.63
CA ILE A 18 23.57 -15.96 5.50
C ILE A 18 22.22 -15.53 6.06
N TYR A 19 22.15 -14.32 6.61
CA TYR A 19 20.91 -13.59 6.82
C TYR A 19 20.36 -13.30 5.43
N GLY A 20 19.64 -14.27 4.87
CA GLY A 20 18.79 -14.06 3.71
C GLY A 20 17.85 -12.90 4.06
N CYS A 21 18.02 -11.78 3.37
CA CYS A 21 17.18 -10.60 3.54
C CYS A 21 15.76 -10.99 3.12
N SER A 22 14.92 -11.33 4.10
CA SER A 22 13.54 -11.68 3.86
C SER A 22 12.77 -10.47 3.31
N PRO A 23 11.72 -10.65 2.48
CA PRO A 23 10.87 -9.54 2.05
C PRO A 23 10.33 -8.70 3.21
N ARG A 24 10.04 -9.36 4.35
CA ARG A 24 9.64 -8.70 5.59
C ARG A 24 10.72 -7.79 6.14
N SER A 25 11.95 -8.28 6.31
CA SER A 25 13.04 -7.45 6.85
C SER A 25 13.36 -6.26 5.93
N LYS A 26 13.23 -6.45 4.60
CA LYS A 26 13.38 -5.34 3.64
C LYS A 26 12.29 -4.29 3.82
N TYR A 27 11.04 -4.71 3.99
CA TYR A 27 9.93 -3.80 4.27
C TYR A 27 10.13 -3.02 5.58
N GLU A 28 10.40 -3.73 6.70
CA GLU A 28 10.59 -3.10 8.01
C GLU A 28 11.77 -2.12 8.01
N SER A 29 12.88 -2.49 7.38
CA SER A 29 14.04 -1.60 7.24
C SER A 29 13.69 -0.34 6.48
N ARG A 30 12.89 -0.43 5.40
CA ARG A 30 12.45 0.75 4.66
C ARG A 30 11.49 1.59 5.48
N LEU A 31 10.50 0.99 6.11
CA LEU A 31 9.53 1.71 6.94
C LEU A 31 10.23 2.53 8.03
N ASN A 32 11.15 1.92 8.76
CA ASN A 32 11.90 2.61 9.81
C ASN A 32 12.76 3.75 9.25
N HIS A 33 13.39 3.55 8.10
CA HIS A 33 14.18 4.59 7.44
C HIS A 33 13.32 5.78 7.01
N GLU A 34 12.20 5.52 6.33
CA GLU A 34 11.28 6.55 5.84
C GLU A 34 10.65 7.34 7.00
N LEU A 35 10.21 6.66 8.07
CA LEU A 35 9.67 7.33 9.26
C LEU A 35 10.72 8.17 10.00
N ALA A 36 11.98 7.72 10.04
CA ALA A 36 13.08 8.46 10.65
C ALA A 36 13.51 9.69 9.85
N SER A 37 13.19 9.73 8.54
CA SER A 37 13.50 10.89 7.69
C SER A 37 12.71 12.15 8.09
N GLY A 38 11.56 11.99 8.75
CA GLY A 38 10.65 13.09 9.09
C GLY A 38 9.92 13.70 7.88
N VAL A 39 10.15 13.19 6.67
CA VAL A 39 9.49 13.67 5.44
C VAL A 39 8.03 13.23 5.43
N ARG A 40 7.14 14.12 4.97
CA ARG A 40 5.71 13.82 4.78
C ARG A 40 5.30 13.91 3.32
N TYR A 41 4.57 12.90 2.85
CA TYR A 41 3.96 12.81 1.53
C TYR A 41 2.45 12.59 1.68
N ASP A 42 1.72 13.68 1.92
CA ASP A 42 0.30 13.59 2.22
C ASP A 42 -0.60 13.63 0.99
N SER A 43 -0.18 14.26 -0.13
CA SER A 43 -1.00 14.40 -1.34
C SER A 43 -1.29 13.06 -2.04
N LEU A 44 -2.56 12.85 -2.40
CA LEU A 44 -3.07 11.66 -3.06
C LEU A 44 -3.79 12.04 -4.38
N PHE A 45 -4.59 11.13 -4.92
CA PHE A 45 -5.37 11.35 -6.14
C PHE A 45 -6.52 12.34 -5.93
N LEU A 46 -6.99 12.96 -7.01
CA LEU A 46 -8.13 13.89 -7.03
C LEU A 46 -8.05 15.03 -5.99
N GLY A 47 -6.86 15.44 -5.56
CA GLY A 47 -6.67 16.50 -4.56
C GLY A 47 -6.93 16.06 -3.12
N LEU A 48 -7.18 14.77 -2.87
CA LEU A 48 -7.25 14.22 -1.52
C LEU A 48 -5.87 14.21 -0.86
N TYR A 49 -5.81 14.22 0.47
CA TYR A 49 -4.55 14.12 1.20
C TYR A 49 -4.73 13.48 2.58
N LEU A 50 -3.67 12.81 3.07
CA LEU A 50 -3.60 12.29 4.44
C LEU A 50 -3.63 13.44 5.45
N GLY A 51 -4.45 13.31 6.49
CA GLY A 51 -4.69 14.37 7.47
C GLY A 51 -5.78 15.37 7.08
N MET A 52 -6.41 15.22 5.91
CA MET A 52 -7.56 16.03 5.50
C MET A 52 -8.69 15.93 6.54
N PRO A 53 -9.22 17.06 7.04
CA PRO A 53 -10.39 17.07 7.91
C PRO A 53 -11.60 16.43 7.23
N GLU A 54 -12.40 15.68 7.99
CA GLU A 54 -13.59 15.01 7.47
C GLU A 54 -14.57 15.97 6.77
N LYS A 55 -14.78 17.16 7.34
CA LYS A 55 -15.61 18.21 6.72
C LYS A 55 -15.09 18.65 5.34
N ASP A 56 -13.78 18.74 5.20
CA ASP A 56 -13.13 19.17 3.97
C ASP A 56 -13.25 18.06 2.91
N PHE A 57 -13.14 16.79 3.31
CA PHE A 57 -13.40 15.65 2.44
C PHE A 57 -14.80 15.70 1.82
N TYR A 58 -15.84 15.90 2.64
CA TYR A 58 -17.21 15.99 2.13
C TYR A 58 -17.43 17.19 1.22
N THR A 59 -16.87 18.35 1.59
CA THR A 59 -16.97 19.58 0.80
C THR A 59 -16.27 19.40 -0.56
N HIS A 60 -15.09 18.79 -0.55
CA HIS A 60 -14.33 18.49 -1.75
C HIS A 60 -15.07 17.52 -2.68
N CYS A 61 -15.62 16.44 -2.13
CA CYS A 61 -16.41 15.49 -2.91
C CYS A 61 -17.69 16.13 -3.48
N TRP A 62 -18.35 17.03 -2.73
CA TRP A 62 -19.49 17.76 -3.26
C TRP A 62 -19.13 18.62 -4.47
N MET A 63 -17.98 19.32 -4.43
CA MET A 63 -17.49 20.11 -5.56
C MET A 63 -17.18 19.25 -6.78
N LEU A 64 -16.40 18.17 -6.59
CA LEU A 64 -16.07 17.24 -7.67
C LEU A 64 -17.32 16.60 -8.30
N ASN A 65 -18.33 16.27 -7.48
CA ASN A 65 -19.60 15.74 -7.98
C ASN A 65 -20.38 16.77 -8.79
N ARG A 66 -20.41 18.03 -8.34
CA ARG A 66 -21.02 19.14 -9.09
C ARG A 66 -20.36 19.38 -10.44
N GLU A 67 -19.05 19.13 -10.52
CA GLU A 67 -18.27 19.20 -11.76
C GLU A 67 -18.42 17.95 -12.65
N GLY A 68 -19.14 16.92 -12.18
CA GLY A 68 -19.36 15.68 -12.91
C GLY A 68 -18.13 14.76 -12.97
N LEU A 69 -17.12 15.00 -12.13
CA LEU A 69 -15.89 14.21 -12.08
C LEU A 69 -16.07 12.91 -11.29
N ILE A 70 -16.88 12.95 -10.24
CA ILE A 70 -17.21 11.78 -9.41
C ILE A 70 -18.72 11.64 -9.27
N LYS A 71 -19.16 10.46 -8.87
CA LYS A 71 -20.56 10.20 -8.49
C LYS A 71 -20.61 9.29 -7.27
N GLN A 72 -21.82 9.04 -6.80
CA GLN A 72 -22.04 8.09 -5.72
C GLN A 72 -21.84 6.65 -6.23
N GLY A 73 -21.06 5.86 -5.50
CA GLY A 73 -20.81 4.46 -5.81
C GLY A 73 -21.89 3.50 -5.27
N PRO A 74 -21.65 2.19 -5.40
CA PRO A 74 -22.58 1.15 -4.97
C PRO A 74 -23.00 1.28 -3.52
N SER A 75 -24.27 0.96 -3.26
CA SER A 75 -24.90 1.00 -1.93
C SER A 75 -24.84 2.36 -1.22
N ASN A 76 -24.52 3.44 -1.93
CA ASN A 76 -24.44 4.79 -1.38
C ASN A 76 -23.35 4.99 -0.30
N MET A 77 -22.39 4.06 -0.20
CA MET A 77 -21.37 4.05 0.86
C MET A 77 -19.98 4.51 0.39
N THR A 78 -19.78 4.73 -0.90
CA THR A 78 -18.48 5.08 -1.47
C THR A 78 -18.61 6.19 -2.50
N VAL A 79 -17.49 6.85 -2.76
CA VAL A 79 -17.32 7.73 -3.93
C VAL A 79 -16.86 6.88 -5.11
N GLU A 80 -17.45 7.11 -6.28
CA GLU A 80 -17.09 6.47 -7.54
C GLU A 80 -16.39 7.46 -8.47
N TYR A 81 -15.23 7.05 -8.99
CA TYR A 81 -14.49 7.72 -10.05
C TYR A 81 -14.23 6.74 -11.20
N GLU A 82 -14.47 7.20 -12.43
CA GLU A 82 -14.23 6.39 -13.64
C GLU A 82 -12.84 6.67 -14.19
N LEU A 83 -12.02 5.62 -14.27
CA LEU A 83 -10.76 5.61 -15.02
C LEU A 83 -11.07 5.21 -16.45
N LYS A 84 -10.90 6.14 -17.39
CA LYS A 84 -11.25 5.92 -18.80
C LYS A 84 -10.04 5.43 -19.58
N ASP A 85 -8.89 6.08 -19.37
CA ASP A 85 -7.69 5.91 -20.19
C ASP A 85 -6.41 5.76 -19.34
N GLU A 86 -6.52 5.82 -18.01
CA GLU A 86 -5.39 5.72 -17.08
C GLU A 86 -4.82 4.30 -16.97
N LEU A 87 -5.69 3.30 -17.16
CA LEU A 87 -5.32 1.89 -17.19
C LEU A 87 -5.48 1.34 -18.61
N LYS A 88 -4.99 0.11 -18.85
CA LYS A 88 -5.09 -0.54 -20.15
C LYS A 88 -6.53 -0.74 -20.64
N TYR A 89 -7.46 -0.89 -19.70
CA TYR A 89 -8.90 -0.97 -19.94
C TYR A 89 -9.61 -0.03 -18.97
N PRO A 90 -10.78 0.52 -19.36
CA PRO A 90 -11.58 1.33 -18.45
C PRO A 90 -11.90 0.60 -17.16
N ALA A 91 -11.85 1.32 -16.05
CA ALA A 91 -12.06 0.78 -14.72
C ALA A 91 -12.80 1.79 -13.85
N ILE A 92 -13.30 1.31 -12.72
CA ILE A 92 -13.93 2.13 -11.70
C ILE A 92 -13.09 2.05 -10.43
N MET A 93 -12.92 3.20 -9.78
CA MET A 93 -12.39 3.36 -8.43
C MET A 93 -13.53 3.66 -7.47
N HIS A 94 -13.65 2.85 -6.41
CA HIS A 94 -14.47 3.15 -5.25
C HIS A 94 -13.59 3.48 -4.05
N TYR A 95 -13.85 4.59 -3.38
CA TYR A 95 -13.09 4.95 -2.18
C TYR A 95 -13.97 5.61 -1.13
N TYR A 96 -13.59 5.39 0.12
CA TYR A 96 -14.12 6.10 1.28
C TYR A 96 -13.04 6.12 2.38
N PRO A 97 -12.66 7.27 2.92
CA PRO A 97 -11.60 7.35 3.93
C PRO A 97 -12.01 6.78 5.29
N GLU A 98 -11.01 6.35 6.03
CA GLU A 98 -11.10 6.08 7.46
C GLU A 98 -10.56 7.29 8.24
N PHE A 99 -11.26 7.67 9.30
CA PHE A 99 -10.98 8.87 10.07
C PHE A 99 -10.49 8.53 11.48
N VAL A 100 -9.43 9.22 11.91
CA VAL A 100 -8.96 9.22 13.30
C VAL A 100 -8.91 10.66 13.76
N GLN A 101 -9.60 10.95 14.86
CA GLN A 101 -9.74 12.32 15.39
C GLN A 101 -10.27 13.31 14.34
N GLY A 102 -11.23 12.87 13.51
CA GLY A 102 -11.86 13.70 12.48
C GLY A 102 -10.96 14.03 11.27
N LYS A 103 -9.86 13.30 11.09
CA LYS A 103 -8.94 13.47 9.95
C LYS A 103 -8.69 12.14 9.25
N ILE A 104 -8.55 12.20 7.93
CA ILE A 104 -8.17 11.03 7.14
C ILE A 104 -6.83 10.49 7.62
N PHE A 105 -6.78 9.21 7.99
CA PHE A 105 -5.50 8.53 8.22
C PHE A 105 -5.29 7.37 7.24
N GLU A 106 -6.36 6.83 6.67
CA GLU A 106 -6.30 5.76 5.68
C GLU A 106 -7.35 5.99 4.59
N ILE A 107 -7.01 5.69 3.34
CA ILE A 107 -7.95 5.71 2.21
C ILE A 107 -7.83 4.38 1.48
N PRO A 108 -8.74 3.43 1.74
CA PRO A 108 -8.94 2.26 0.92
C PRO A 108 -9.57 2.64 -0.43
N VAL A 109 -8.97 2.18 -1.52
CA VAL A 109 -9.49 2.35 -2.89
C VAL A 109 -9.66 0.98 -3.52
N ARG A 110 -10.88 0.64 -3.93
CA ARG A 110 -11.21 -0.60 -4.62
C ARG A 110 -11.33 -0.36 -6.11
N PHE A 111 -10.67 -1.18 -6.90
CA PHE A 111 -10.67 -1.13 -8.35
C PHE A 111 -11.43 -2.33 -8.91
N ILE A 112 -12.12 -2.10 -10.03
CA ILE A 112 -12.70 -3.14 -10.88
C ILE A 112 -12.66 -2.67 -12.34
N TYR A 113 -12.33 -3.55 -13.28
CA TYR A 113 -12.49 -3.23 -14.71
C TYR A 113 -13.96 -3.17 -15.13
N ASN A 114 -14.26 -2.30 -16.08
CA ASN A 114 -15.56 -2.24 -16.70
C ASN A 114 -15.82 -3.50 -17.53
N GLY A 115 -17.01 -4.11 -17.35
CA GLY A 115 -17.45 -5.23 -18.18
C GLY A 115 -16.77 -6.58 -17.88
N TRP A 116 -16.27 -6.78 -16.65
CA TRP A 116 -15.80 -8.11 -16.25
C TRP A 116 -16.90 -9.17 -16.37
N THR A 117 -16.50 -10.36 -16.80
CA THR A 117 -17.32 -11.58 -16.75
C THR A 117 -16.44 -12.79 -16.38
N PRO A 118 -17.01 -13.89 -15.82
CA PRO A 118 -16.24 -15.06 -15.37
C PRO A 118 -15.35 -15.72 -16.45
N TRP A 119 -15.77 -15.62 -17.71
CA TRP A 119 -15.05 -16.18 -18.86
C TRP A 119 -13.99 -15.22 -19.45
N ASN A 120 -14.01 -13.94 -19.09
CA ASN A 120 -13.07 -12.95 -19.60
C ASN A 120 -11.85 -12.81 -18.71
N LYS A 121 -10.89 -13.73 -18.86
CA LYS A 121 -9.63 -13.71 -18.10
C LYS A 121 -8.77 -12.46 -18.34
N LYS A 122 -8.98 -11.73 -19.45
CA LYS A 122 -8.24 -10.48 -19.72
C LYS A 122 -8.60 -9.37 -18.73
N LEU A 123 -9.84 -9.33 -18.25
CA LEU A 123 -10.31 -8.33 -17.29
C LEU A 123 -10.27 -8.84 -15.84
N SER A 124 -9.49 -9.87 -15.54
CA SER A 124 -9.35 -10.40 -14.18
C SER A 124 -8.53 -9.48 -13.27
N SER A 125 -8.68 -9.67 -11.95
CA SER A 125 -7.89 -8.98 -10.93
C SER A 125 -6.38 -9.22 -11.06
N ASP A 126 -5.95 -10.35 -11.65
CA ASP A 126 -4.53 -10.61 -11.94
C ASP A 126 -3.93 -9.56 -12.88
N ASN A 127 -4.66 -9.17 -13.93
CA ASN A 127 -4.21 -8.13 -14.84
C ASN A 127 -4.45 -6.73 -14.25
N LEU A 128 -5.57 -6.55 -13.54
CA LEU A 128 -5.89 -5.29 -12.89
C LEU A 128 -4.83 -4.88 -11.88
N GLU A 129 -4.33 -5.81 -11.07
CA GLU A 129 -3.31 -5.55 -10.06
C GLU A 129 -2.03 -5.02 -10.69
N LEU A 130 -1.61 -5.61 -11.82
CA LEU A 130 -0.40 -5.18 -12.54
C LEU A 130 -0.59 -3.83 -13.21
N ASP A 131 -1.76 -3.56 -13.79
CA ASP A 131 -2.06 -2.26 -14.41
C ASP A 131 -2.15 -1.15 -13.36
N VAL A 132 -2.83 -1.40 -12.22
CA VAL A 132 -2.91 -0.47 -11.09
C VAL A 132 -1.51 -0.21 -10.52
N LEU A 133 -0.71 -1.26 -10.31
CA LEU A 133 0.68 -1.13 -9.87
C LEU A 133 1.48 -0.23 -10.81
N LYS A 134 1.43 -0.48 -12.12
CA LYS A 134 2.16 0.31 -13.12
C LYS A 134 1.71 1.78 -13.15
N TRP A 135 0.41 2.01 -13.06
CA TRP A 135 -0.13 3.37 -12.99
C TRP A 135 0.34 4.08 -11.72
N TYR A 136 0.33 3.40 -10.58
CA TYR A 136 0.82 3.93 -9.31
C TYR A 136 2.33 4.18 -9.32
N GLU A 137 3.12 3.34 -9.99
CA GLU A 137 4.54 3.59 -10.21
C GLU A 137 4.79 4.84 -11.05
N THR A 138 3.87 5.18 -11.95
CA THR A 138 3.93 6.41 -12.75
C THR A 138 3.55 7.64 -11.91
N VAL A 139 2.48 7.54 -11.11
CA VAL A 139 1.92 8.68 -10.35
C VAL A 139 2.71 8.96 -9.07
N TYR A 140 3.05 7.92 -8.32
CA TYR A 140 3.71 8.03 -7.02
C TYR A 140 5.20 7.69 -7.09
N GLY A 141 5.63 7.02 -8.15
CA GLY A 141 7.02 6.63 -8.41
C GLY A 141 7.27 5.13 -8.20
N ASN A 142 8.44 4.69 -8.67
CA ASN A 142 8.86 3.29 -8.58
C ASN A 142 9.16 2.81 -7.15
N GLY A 143 9.41 1.50 -7.01
CA GLY A 143 10.03 0.94 -5.80
C GLY A 143 9.08 0.16 -4.89
N PHE A 144 7.95 -0.30 -5.40
CA PHE A 144 7.09 -1.22 -4.67
C PHE A 144 7.84 -2.53 -4.35
N ILE A 145 7.73 -2.98 -3.11
CA ILE A 145 8.30 -4.23 -2.61
C ILE A 145 7.21 -5.29 -2.63
N LYS A 146 7.51 -6.44 -3.24
CA LYS A 146 6.62 -7.60 -3.22
C LYS A 146 6.67 -8.28 -1.84
N VAL A 147 5.53 -8.35 -1.17
CA VAL A 147 5.35 -8.98 0.15
C VAL A 147 4.32 -10.10 0.01
N LYS A 148 4.55 -11.24 0.67
CA LYS A 148 3.58 -12.36 0.70
C LYS A 148 2.78 -12.27 2.00
N HIS A 149 1.47 -12.02 1.88
CA HIS A 149 0.52 -12.16 2.98
C HIS A 149 0.08 -13.64 3.09
N PRO A 150 -0.04 -14.20 4.31
CA PRO A 150 -0.48 -15.58 4.48
C PRO A 150 -1.85 -15.87 3.84
N GLU A 151 -2.78 -14.91 3.95
CA GLU A 151 -4.17 -15.09 3.52
C GLU A 151 -4.52 -14.43 2.18
N ARG A 152 -3.88 -13.30 1.85
CA ARG A 152 -4.26 -12.47 0.68
C ARG A 152 -3.31 -12.65 -0.50
N GLY A 153 -2.37 -13.59 -0.39
CA GLY A 153 -1.39 -13.86 -1.43
C GLY A 153 -0.35 -12.74 -1.54
N ILE A 154 -0.09 -12.29 -2.76
CA ILE A 154 0.94 -11.28 -3.03
C ILE A 154 0.34 -9.89 -2.80
N ALA A 155 1.12 -9.01 -2.17
CA ALA A 155 0.87 -7.59 -2.09
C ALA A 155 2.11 -6.82 -2.57
N TYR A 156 1.90 -5.65 -3.14
CA TYR A 156 2.94 -4.71 -3.52
C TYR A 156 2.88 -3.51 -2.58
N VAL A 157 3.98 -3.24 -1.89
CA VAL A 157 4.02 -2.24 -0.82
C VAL A 157 5.10 -1.22 -1.12
N ARG A 158 4.71 0.05 -1.16
CA ARG A 158 5.62 1.19 -1.17
C ARG A 158 5.47 1.95 0.13
N VAL A 159 6.59 2.41 0.68
CA VAL A 159 6.62 3.37 1.78
C VAL A 159 7.49 4.53 1.32
N ASP A 160 6.96 5.75 1.45
CA ASP A 160 7.65 7.02 1.21
C ASP A 160 7.27 8.04 2.28
N GLY A 161 8.26 8.52 3.05
CA GLY A 161 8.04 9.36 4.22
C GLY A 161 7.07 8.72 5.22
N ASN A 162 5.99 9.43 5.55
CA ASN A 162 4.91 8.92 6.41
C ASN A 162 3.91 8.00 5.69
N ARG A 163 3.91 7.94 4.36
CA ARG A 163 2.86 7.28 3.59
C ARG A 163 3.25 5.85 3.23
N ARG A 164 2.30 4.94 3.41
CA ARG A 164 2.36 3.59 2.84
C ARG A 164 1.27 3.42 1.81
N ILE A 165 1.61 2.81 0.68
CA ILE A 165 0.68 2.36 -0.35
C ILE A 165 0.78 0.84 -0.46
N THR A 166 -0.34 0.14 -0.25
CA THR A 166 -0.41 -1.32 -0.35
C THR A 166 -1.40 -1.70 -1.44
N ILE A 167 -0.94 -2.41 -2.47
CA ILE A 167 -1.77 -2.91 -3.57
C ILE A 167 -1.87 -4.44 -3.43
N PHE A 168 -3.09 -4.99 -3.44
CA PHE A 168 -3.32 -6.43 -3.35
C PHE A 168 -4.69 -6.82 -3.91
N LYS A 169 -4.82 -8.07 -4.36
CA LYS A 169 -6.11 -8.63 -4.79
C LYS A 169 -7.00 -8.97 -3.61
N GLU A 170 -8.30 -8.71 -3.77
CA GLU A 170 -9.32 -9.22 -2.87
C GLU A 170 -9.89 -10.55 -3.35
N ASP A 171 -10.28 -10.59 -4.62
CA ASP A 171 -10.93 -11.72 -5.28
C ASP A 171 -10.57 -11.71 -6.78
N ASP A 172 -11.31 -12.45 -7.61
CA ASP A 172 -11.05 -12.56 -9.06
C ASP A 172 -11.34 -11.27 -9.85
N LEU A 173 -11.96 -10.26 -9.22
CA LEU A 173 -12.47 -9.02 -9.82
C LEU A 173 -11.74 -7.80 -9.29
N HIS A 174 -11.55 -7.78 -7.98
CA HIS A 174 -11.28 -6.58 -7.23
C HIS A 174 -9.83 -6.52 -6.77
N VAL A 175 -9.27 -5.33 -6.88
CA VAL A 175 -7.96 -4.98 -6.36
C VAL A 175 -8.11 -3.82 -5.39
N TRP A 176 -7.46 -3.90 -4.25
CA TRP A 176 -7.34 -2.78 -3.32
C TRP A 176 -6.03 -2.05 -3.54
N ALA A 177 -6.05 -0.72 -3.47
CA ALA A 177 -4.90 0.11 -3.16
C ALA A 177 -5.23 0.90 -1.89
N VAL A 178 -4.46 0.69 -0.82
CA VAL A 178 -4.69 1.30 0.49
C VAL A 178 -3.57 2.28 0.80
N PHE A 179 -3.93 3.55 0.94
CA PHE A 179 -3.04 4.60 1.42
C PHE A 179 -3.17 4.71 2.94
N THR A 180 -2.07 4.64 3.69
CA THR A 180 -2.08 4.76 5.16
C THR A 180 -1.03 5.78 5.62
N ASP A 181 -1.40 6.67 6.54
CA ASP A 181 -0.44 7.45 7.33
C ASP A 181 0.16 6.56 8.43
N MET A 182 1.41 6.17 8.22
CA MET A 182 2.14 5.25 9.10
C MET A 182 2.54 5.88 10.43
N LEU A 183 2.60 7.20 10.55
CA LEU A 183 2.82 7.87 11.83
C LEU A 183 1.58 7.72 12.72
N VAL A 184 0.40 8.01 12.17
CA VAL A 184 -0.87 7.81 12.88
C VAL A 184 -1.09 6.34 13.20
N LYS A 185 -0.81 5.44 12.26
CA LYS A 185 -0.94 3.99 12.48
C LYS A 185 -0.05 3.49 13.64
N ARG A 186 1.18 3.99 13.73
CA ARG A 186 2.10 3.65 14.83
C ARG A 186 1.56 4.14 16.18
N ASP A 187 1.11 5.39 16.24
CA ASP A 187 0.58 5.98 17.48
C ASP A 187 -0.67 5.23 17.98
N LEU A 188 -1.52 4.77 17.07
CA LEU A 188 -2.67 3.91 17.40
C LEU A 188 -2.23 2.56 17.97
N ASN A 189 -1.28 1.87 17.30
CA ASN A 189 -0.77 0.58 17.76
C ASN A 189 -0.10 0.70 19.15
N ASP A 190 0.68 1.75 19.37
CA ASP A 190 1.32 2.03 20.65
C ASP A 190 0.28 2.29 21.74
N SER A 191 -0.80 3.00 21.42
CA SER A 191 -1.92 3.24 22.35
C SER A 191 -2.67 1.95 22.70
N THR A 192 -2.95 1.09 21.72
CA THR A 192 -3.58 -0.21 21.94
C THR A 192 -2.70 -1.14 22.77
N SER A 193 -1.38 -1.16 22.54
CA SER A 193 -0.43 -1.96 23.32
C SER A 193 -0.38 -1.51 24.79
N LYS A 194 -0.39 -0.20 25.06
CA LYS A 194 -0.43 0.36 26.42
C LYS A 194 -1.74 0.10 27.14
N ALA A 195 -2.84 -0.06 26.39
CA ALA A 195 -4.15 -0.40 26.93
C ALA A 195 -4.31 -1.90 27.27
N GLY A 196 -3.33 -2.76 26.94
CA GLY A 196 -3.35 -4.19 27.28
C GLY A 196 -4.38 -5.02 26.50
N ILE A 197 -4.74 -4.60 25.28
CA ILE A 197 -5.77 -5.27 24.45
C ILE A 197 -5.15 -6.32 23.49
N ILE A 198 -3.91 -6.75 23.74
CA ILE A 198 -3.21 -7.78 22.94
C ILE A 198 -2.59 -8.82 23.87
#